data_AF-A0AAW2YTR4-F1
#
_entry.id   AF-A0AAW2YTR4-F1
#
_cell.length_a   1.000
_cell.length_b   1.000
_cell.length_c   1.000
_cell.angle_alpha   90.00
_cell.angle_beta   90.00
_cell.angle_gamma   90.00
#
_symmetry.space_group_name_H-M   'P 1'
#
loop_
_entity.id
_entity.type
_entity.pdbx_description
1 polymer ?
#
loop_
_entity_poly.entity_id
_entity_poly.type
_entity_poly.pdbx_seq_one_letter_code
_entity_poly.pdbx_strand_id
1 'polypeptide(L)'
;MVVGGYTQQNEADHGEFKEVADFAVDELNRRSNAMYPLELKQIKNVETQVVAGTNYRLTLSVGGGPQNNAHDVTVVVFEGLDGNKEFVKHE
;
A
#
# COMPACT_ATOMS: atom_id res chain seq x y z
N MET A 1 -20.59 -17.13 -1.76
CA MET A 1 -19.22 -16.60 -1.80
C MET A 1 -19.29 -15.27 -2.52
N VAL A 2 -19.06 -14.14 -1.85
CA VAL A 2 -19.13 -12.82 -2.49
C VAL A 2 -17.80 -12.61 -3.22
N VAL A 3 -17.75 -13.06 -4.48
CA VAL A 3 -16.63 -12.79 -5.38
C VAL A 3 -16.76 -11.35 -5.86
N GLY A 4 -15.91 -10.46 -5.33
CA GLY A 4 -15.81 -9.09 -5.82
C GLY A 4 -15.58 -8.00 -4.78
N GLY A 5 -15.60 -8.29 -3.48
CA GLY A 5 -15.36 -7.30 -2.42
C GLY A 5 -13.92 -7.33 -1.88
N TYR A 6 -13.43 -6.17 -1.42
CA TYR A 6 -12.25 -6.12 -0.55
C TYR A 6 -12.53 -6.88 0.74
N THR A 7 -11.61 -7.75 1.11
CA THR A 7 -11.60 -8.52 2.35
C THR A 7 -10.50 -7.98 3.24
N GLN A 8 -10.87 -7.48 4.42
CA GLN A 8 -9.90 -7.00 5.40
C GLN A 8 -9.04 -8.17 5.88
N GLN A 9 -7.73 -7.97 5.84
CA GLN A 9 -6.74 -8.89 6.37
C GLN A 9 -6.41 -8.46 7.80
N ASN A 10 -6.63 -9.36 8.76
CA ASN A 10 -6.28 -9.10 10.16
C ASN A 10 -4.77 -9.16 10.42
N GLU A 11 -4.00 -9.73 9.49
CA GLU A 11 -2.57 -9.96 9.61
C GLU A 11 -1.76 -8.94 8.79
N ALA A 12 -1.97 -7.65 9.05
CA ALA A 12 -1.25 -6.58 8.34
C ALA A 12 0.29 -6.64 8.48
N ASP A 13 0.81 -7.44 9.43
CA ASP A 13 2.25 -7.62 9.69
C ASP A 13 2.88 -8.78 8.88
N HIS A 14 2.10 -9.48 8.05
CA HIS A 14 2.63 -10.52 7.18
C HIS A 14 3.69 -9.93 6.24
N GLY A 15 4.83 -10.62 6.08
CA GLY A 15 5.99 -10.10 5.33
C GLY A 15 5.66 -9.62 3.92
N GLU A 16 4.70 -10.28 3.26
CA GLU A 16 4.16 -9.90 1.94
C GLU A 16 3.60 -8.47 1.94
N PHE A 17 2.82 -8.09 2.96
CA PHE A 17 2.23 -6.74 3.02
C PHE A 17 3.28 -5.67 3.29
N LYS A 18 4.35 -6.02 4.02
CA LYS A 18 5.48 -5.13 4.24
C LYS A 18 6.23 -4.85 2.93
N GLU A 19 6.44 -5.85 2.09
CA GLU A 19 7.03 -5.66 0.76
C GLU A 19 6.13 -4.77 -0.13
N VAL A 20 4.82 -5.01 -0.14
CA VAL A 20 3.88 -4.19 -0.91
C VAL A 20 3.81 -2.76 -0.38
N ALA A 21 3.87 -2.57 0.95
CA ALA A 21 3.89 -1.26 1.57
C ALA A 21 5.18 -0.49 1.24
N ASP A 22 6.34 -1.15 1.30
CA ASP A 22 7.63 -0.54 0.96
C ASP A 22 7.68 -0.11 -0.50
N PHE A 23 7.24 -0.99 -1.42
CA PHE A 23 7.09 -0.66 -2.83
C PHE A 23 6.17 0.54 -3.06
N ALA A 24 5.04 0.59 -2.35
CA ALA A 24 4.10 1.69 -2.46
C ALA A 24 4.67 3.02 -1.94
N VAL A 25 5.47 3.01 -0.86
CA VAL A 25 6.15 4.20 -0.36
C VAL A 25 7.29 4.66 -1.28
N ASP A 26 8.06 3.73 -1.85
CA ASP A 26 9.09 4.06 -2.87
C ASP A 26 8.45 4.71 -4.10
N GLU A 27 7.36 4.13 -4.62
CA GLU A 27 6.63 4.68 -5.76
C GLU A 27 5.97 6.03 -5.41
N LEU A 28 5.41 6.17 -4.21
CA LEU A 28 4.93 7.46 -3.70
C LEU A 28 6.04 8.50 -3.67
N ASN A 29 7.25 8.16 -3.22
CA ASN A 29 8.40 9.06 -3.23
C ASN A 29 8.88 9.41 -4.64
N ARG A 30 8.77 8.48 -5.61
CA ARG A 30 9.09 8.76 -7.02
C ARG A 30 8.07 9.67 -7.69
N ARG A 31 6.78 9.46 -7.40
CA ARG A 31 5.67 10.22 -8.00
C ARG A 31 5.42 11.55 -7.30
N SER A 32 5.59 11.57 -5.98
CA SER A 32 5.48 12.76 -5.16
C SER A 32 6.80 13.52 -5.24
N ASN A 33 6.79 14.73 -5.79
CA ASN A 33 7.92 15.65 -5.70
C ASN A 33 8.01 16.25 -4.28
N ALA A 34 7.88 15.40 -3.26
CA ALA A 34 7.98 15.81 -1.87
C ALA A 34 9.40 16.27 -1.58
N MET A 35 9.52 17.43 -0.91
CA MET A 35 10.81 17.99 -0.52
C MET A 35 11.57 17.08 0.47
N TYR A 36 10.85 16.19 1.16
CA TYR A 36 11.40 15.20 2.07
C TYR A 36 10.91 13.80 1.69
N PRO A 37 11.78 12.77 1.78
CA PRO A 37 11.35 11.40 1.56
C PRO A 37 10.33 10.99 2.62
N LEU A 38 9.23 10.39 2.17
CA LEU A 38 8.23 9.74 2.99
C LEU A 38 8.80 8.41 3.49
N GLU A 39 8.64 8.14 4.78
CA GLU A 39 8.97 6.84 5.37
C GLU A 39 7.70 6.14 5.83
N LEU A 40 7.62 4.83 5.58
CA LEU A 40 6.58 3.98 6.16
C LEU A 40 6.75 3.94 7.69
N LYS A 41 5.79 4.49 8.43
CA LYS A 41 5.77 4.41 9.90
C LYS A 41 4.97 3.21 10.38
N GLN A 42 3.81 2.97 9.81
CA GLN A 42 2.92 1.90 10.25
C GLN A 42 1.93 1.50 9.15
N ILE A 43 1.60 0.20 9.06
CA ILE A 43 0.48 -0.31 8.26
C ILE A 43 -0.77 -0.27 9.15
N LYS A 44 -1.76 0.54 8.78
CA LYS A 44 -3.01 0.74 9.54
C LYS A 44 -4.06 -0.32 9.18
N ASN A 45 -4.20 -0.59 7.90
CA ASN A 45 -5.16 -1.55 7.37
C ASN A 45 -4.60 -2.20 6.12
N VAL A 46 -4.99 -3.45 5.91
CA VAL A 46 -4.73 -4.20 4.70
C VAL A 46 -6.04 -4.84 4.26
N GLU A 47 -6.39 -4.64 3.01
CA GLU A 47 -7.54 -5.26 2.38
C GLU A 47 -7.09 -5.91 1.08
N THR A 48 -7.55 -7.12 0.80
CA THR A 48 -7.26 -7.81 -0.45
C THR A 48 -8.54 -8.11 -1.22
N GLN A 49 -8.46 -8.05 -2.55
CA GLN A 49 -9.58 -8.38 -3.41
C GLN A 49 -9.10 -9.27 -4.54
N VAL A 50 -9.69 -10.45 -4.65
CA VAL A 50 -9.39 -11.39 -5.73
C VAL A 50 -10.17 -10.99 -6.99
N VAL A 51 -9.44 -10.77 -8.07
CA VAL A 51 -9.95 -10.43 -9.42
C VAL A 51 -9.27 -11.36 -10.45
N ALA A 52 -8.88 -10.87 -11.62
CA ALA A 52 -7.93 -11.57 -12.51
C ALA A 52 -6.48 -11.41 -12.00
N GLY A 53 -6.26 -11.71 -10.72
CA GLY A 53 -5.10 -11.34 -9.92
C GLY A 53 -5.52 -11.01 -8.49
N THR A 54 -4.68 -10.30 -7.74
CA THR A 54 -4.97 -9.85 -6.37
C THR A 54 -4.73 -8.35 -6.26
N ASN A 55 -5.77 -7.59 -5.94
CA ASN A 55 -5.64 -6.20 -5.52
C ASN A 55 -5.30 -6.16 -4.04
N TYR A 56 -4.21 -5.50 -3.68
CA TYR A 56 -3.80 -5.19 -2.33
C TYR A 56 -4.07 -3.71 -2.06
N ARG A 57 -5.01 -3.41 -1.19
CA ARG A 57 -5.30 -2.06 -0.71
C ARG A 57 -4.74 -1.91 0.70
N LEU A 58 -3.75 -1.05 0.86
CA LEU A 58 -3.10 -0.81 2.14
C LEU A 58 -3.34 0.63 2.55
N THR A 59 -3.70 0.83 3.82
CA THR A 59 -3.66 2.15 4.45
C THR A 59 -2.36 2.25 5.22
N LEU A 60 -1.45 3.09 4.74
CA LEU A 60 -0.12 3.28 5.29
C LEU A 60 -0.07 4.63 5.99
N SER A 61 0.46 4.66 7.20
CA SER A 61 0.83 5.90 7.87
C SER A 61 2.24 6.24 7.45
N VAL A 62 2.39 7.25 6.60
CA VAL A 62 3.68 7.72 6.10
C VAL A 62 4.01 9.07 6.74
N GLY A 63 5.26 9.26 7.12
CA GLY A 63 5.73 10.51 7.70
C GLY A 63 7.08 10.89 7.13
N GLY A 64 7.28 12.18 6.88
CA GLY A 64 8.53 12.70 6.35
C GLY A 64 8.81 14.12 6.83
N GLY A 65 10.09 14.47 6.90
CA GLY A 65 10.55 15.82 7.23
C GLY A 65 10.60 16.16 8.73
N PRO A 66 11.07 17.37 9.06
CA PRO A 66 11.44 17.76 10.43
C PRO A 66 10.26 17.88 11.40
N GLN A 67 9.03 18.05 10.88
CA GLN A 67 7.82 18.17 11.69
C GLN A 67 7.18 16.82 12.03
N ASN A 68 7.73 15.70 11.52
CA ASN A 68 7.25 14.35 11.80
C ASN A 68 5.73 14.18 11.62
N ASN A 69 5.16 14.90 10.64
CA ASN A 69 3.72 14.90 10.42
C ASN A 69 3.35 13.64 9.65
N ALA A 70 3.06 12.57 10.38
CA ALA A 70 2.53 11.34 9.81
C ALA A 70 1.12 11.60 9.28
N HIS A 71 0.87 11.18 8.05
CA HIS A 71 -0.44 11.22 7.43
C HIS A 71 -0.75 9.83 6.86
N ASP A 72 -2.02 9.47 6.89
CA ASP A 72 -2.48 8.20 6.38
C ASP A 72 -2.74 8.35 4.87
N VAL A 73 -2.09 7.50 4.08
CA VAL A 73 -2.27 7.39 2.63
C VAL A 73 -2.82 6.01 2.31
N THR A 74 -3.80 5.96 1.41
CA THR A 74 -4.33 4.68 0.93
C THR A 74 -3.72 4.37 -0.43
N VAL A 75 -3.08 3.21 -0.54
CA VAL A 75 -2.44 2.76 -1.78
C VAL A 75 -3.09 1.47 -2.25
N VAL A 76 -3.19 1.31 -3.57
CA VAL A 76 -3.69 0.10 -4.20
C VAL A 76 -2.62 -0.43 -5.14
N VAL A 77 -2.13 -1.63 -4.85
CA VAL A 77 -1.18 -2.38 -5.66
C VAL A 77 -1.90 -3.59 -6.24
N PHE A 78 -1.85 -3.74 -7.56
CA PHE A 78 -2.40 -4.90 -8.25
C PHE A 78 -1.29 -5.90 -8.52
N GLU A 79 -1.50 -7.14 -8.14
CA GLU A 79 -0.65 -8.27 -8.52
C GLU A 79 -1.38 -9.11 -9.56
N GLY A 80 -0.83 -9.17 -10.77
CA GLY A 80 -1.35 -10.01 -11.84
C GLY A 80 -1.07 -11.49 -11.59
N LEU A 81 -1.81 -12.38 -12.24
CA LEU A 81 -1.62 -13.84 -12.16
C LEU A 81 -0.23 -14.32 -12.63
N ASP A 82 0.50 -13.48 -13.36
CA ASP A 82 1.88 -13.71 -13.81
C ASP A 82 2.93 -13.34 -12.74
N GLY A 83 2.51 -12.77 -11.60
CA GLY A 83 3.38 -12.27 -10.53
C GLY A 83 3.87 -10.82 -10.74
N ASN A 84 3.38 -10.13 -11.76
CA ASN A 84 3.69 -8.72 -11.99
C ASN A 84 2.94 -7.83 -10.98
N LYS A 85 3.65 -6.92 -10.30
CA LYS A 85 3.09 -5.96 -9.34
C LYS A 85 3.03 -4.57 -9.97
N GLU A 86 1.84 -3.99 -10.01
CA GLU A 86 1.58 -2.67 -10.59
C GLU A 86 0.97 -1.74 -9.55
N PHE A 87 1.54 -0.53 -9.41
CA PHE A 87 0.94 0.50 -8.58
C PHE A 87 -0.25 1.13 -9.31
N VAL A 88 -1.46 0.85 -8.84
CA VAL A 88 -2.71 1.24 -9.50
C VAL A 88 -3.06 2.69 -9.16
N LYS A 89 -3.10 3.02 -7.86
CA LYS A 89 -3.61 4.31 -7.39
C LYS A 89 -3.13 4.59 -5.96
N HIS A 90 -2.91 5.87 -5.65
CA HIS A 90 -2.94 6.38 -4.28
C HIS A 90 -4.15 7.31 -4.09
N GLU A 91 -4.74 7.32 -2.90
CA GLU A 91 -5.81 8.21 -2.49
C GLU A 91 -5.53 8.80 -1.10
#